data_AF-A0A915NYS8-F1
#
_entry.id   AF-A0A915NYS8-F1
#
_cell.length_a   1.000
_cell.length_b   1.000
_cell.length_c   1.000
_cell.angle_alpha   90.00
_cell.angle_beta   90.00
_cell.angle_gamma   90.00
#
_symmetry.space_group_name_H-M   'P 1'
#
loop_
_entity.id
_entity.type
_entity.pdbx_description
1 polymer ?
#
loop_
_entity_poly.entity_id
_entity_poly.type
_entity_poly.pdbx_seq_one_letter_code
_entity_poly.pdbx_strand_id
1 'polypeptide(L)'
;MQLLLPCKQLKCSCCCNNTISTSPSPSPSFKLLNFNKHSPTSFNNLQQLNEFRHHLRIYTNKVRPDTDYKTLYISQNTTTNEIIRLLVWEKLRLQLRDLNLFYLLMEIRTSTRNSVGLVEIRRNIIQLDGNSNPLELQKCQPEGMSRFILGMENNAILVRVHDGEICPQAIFD
;
A
#
# COMPACT_ATOMS: atom_id res chain seq x y z
N MET A 1 26.54 -29.30 7.99
CA MET A 1 26.76 -28.36 9.12
C MET A 1 25.92 -27.12 8.87
N GLN A 2 24.86 -26.93 9.67
CA GLN A 2 23.99 -25.75 9.63
C GLN A 2 24.73 -24.58 10.27
N LEU A 3 24.90 -23.47 9.55
CA LEU A 3 25.34 -22.20 10.13
C LEU A 3 24.13 -21.32 10.36
N LEU A 4 23.66 -21.34 11.61
CA LEU A 4 22.73 -20.36 12.18
C LEU A 4 23.46 -19.00 12.23
N LEU A 5 22.97 -18.00 11.50
CA LEU A 5 23.42 -16.62 11.66
C LEU A 5 22.50 -15.92 12.68
N PRO A 6 23.03 -15.36 13.78
CA PRO A 6 22.22 -14.68 14.78
C PRO A 6 21.78 -13.30 14.29
N CYS A 7 20.48 -13.01 14.39
CA CYS A 7 19.88 -11.69 14.23
C CYS A 7 20.48 -10.71 15.26
N LYS A 8 21.50 -9.95 14.87
CA LYS A 8 21.96 -8.80 15.64
C LYS A 8 21.00 -7.63 15.38
N GLN A 9 20.41 -7.13 16.46
CA GLN A 9 19.56 -5.95 16.48
C GLN A 9 20.26 -4.76 15.82
N LEU A 10 19.69 -4.26 14.72
CA LEU A 10 20.07 -2.98 14.14
C LEU A 10 19.46 -1.87 15.01
N LYS A 11 20.30 -1.30 15.87
CA LYS A 11 20.02 -0.10 16.64
C LYS A 11 20.00 1.08 15.67
N CYS A 12 18.81 1.55 15.31
CA CYS A 12 18.65 2.70 14.42
C CYS A 12 18.85 3.98 15.24
N SER A 13 19.99 4.66 15.06
CA SER A 13 20.23 5.99 15.61
C SER A 13 19.99 7.03 14.51
N CYS A 14 18.78 7.59 14.45
CA CYS A 14 18.53 8.79 13.66
C CYS A 14 18.41 9.97 14.63
N CYS A 15 19.50 10.72 14.76
CA CYS A 15 19.48 12.08 15.27
C CYS A 15 19.00 13.00 14.14
N CYS A 16 17.89 13.71 14.34
CA CYS A 16 17.55 14.87 13.51
C CYS A 16 17.08 16.00 14.43
N ASN A 17 17.96 16.98 14.64
CA ASN A 17 17.61 18.28 15.21
C ASN A 17 17.02 19.19 14.10
N ASN A 18 16.11 20.06 14.54
CA ASN A 18 15.27 21.02 13.81
C ASN A 18 15.87 21.78 12.61
N THR A 19 15.03 22.07 11.62
CA THR A 19 15.02 23.39 10.96
C THR A 19 13.65 23.71 10.35
N ILE A 20 13.12 24.87 10.74
CA ILE A 20 11.87 25.47 10.24
C ILE A 20 12.12 25.94 8.81
N SER A 21 11.31 25.52 7.84
CA SER A 21 11.21 26.20 6.55
C SER A 21 9.76 26.35 6.12
N THR A 22 9.38 27.60 5.89
CA THR A 22 8.08 28.06 5.42
C THR A 22 8.06 28.05 3.89
N SER A 23 7.06 27.41 3.28
CA SER A 23 6.60 27.81 1.94
C SER A 23 5.14 27.39 1.71
N PRO A 24 4.31 28.26 1.10
CA PRO A 24 2.91 27.97 0.83
C PRO A 24 2.75 27.36 -0.57
N SER A 25 1.92 26.33 -0.72
CA SER A 25 1.45 25.90 -2.04
C SER A 25 0.01 25.35 -1.95
N PRO A 26 -0.81 25.52 -3.00
CA PRO A 26 -2.26 25.60 -2.89
C PRO A 26 -2.91 24.21 -2.86
N SER A 27 -3.81 24.00 -1.91
CA SER A 27 -4.54 22.75 -1.71
C SER A 27 -5.58 22.53 -2.81
N PRO A 28 -5.56 21.40 -3.54
CA PRO A 28 -6.72 20.93 -4.29
C PRO A 28 -7.84 20.54 -3.32
N SER A 29 -9.09 20.84 -3.65
CA SER A 29 -10.25 20.40 -2.86
C SER A 29 -10.39 18.87 -2.92
N PHE A 30 -10.21 18.19 -1.77
CA PHE A 30 -10.21 16.73 -1.68
C PHE A 30 -11.51 16.21 -1.06
N LYS A 31 -12.18 15.26 -1.74
CA LYS A 31 -13.30 14.52 -1.17
C LYS A 31 -12.80 13.42 -0.22
N LEU A 32 -13.21 13.50 1.04
CA LEU A 32 -12.94 12.56 2.12
C LEU A 32 -13.87 11.34 1.99
N LEU A 33 -13.35 10.11 1.96
CA LEU A 33 -14.16 8.89 2.03
C LEU A 33 -14.06 8.34 3.44
N ASN A 34 -15.12 8.55 4.23
CA ASN A 34 -15.22 8.12 5.61
C ASN A 34 -15.90 6.74 5.67
N PHE A 35 -15.13 5.69 5.93
CA PHE A 35 -15.67 4.38 6.26
C PHE A 35 -15.72 4.23 7.78
N ASN A 36 -16.79 4.73 8.40
CA ASN A 36 -17.19 4.25 9.72
C ASN A 36 -18.70 4.38 9.91
N LYS A 37 -19.33 3.23 10.20
CA LYS A 37 -20.73 3.11 10.60
C LYS A 37 -20.85 3.49 12.09
N HIS A 38 -21.93 4.20 12.41
CA HIS A 38 -22.51 4.54 13.72
C HIS A 38 -22.01 5.79 14.50
N SER A 39 -23.01 6.65 14.74
CA SER A 39 -23.17 7.73 15.75
C SER A 39 -22.63 9.15 15.46
N PRO A 40 -23.49 10.20 15.53
CA PRO A 40 -23.09 11.59 15.28
C PRO A 40 -22.81 12.31 16.60
N THR A 41 -21.56 12.67 16.87
CA THR A 41 -21.25 13.71 17.86
C THR A 41 -20.07 14.59 17.40
N SER A 42 -20.41 15.88 17.26
CA SER A 42 -19.55 17.06 17.45
C SER A 42 -18.51 17.43 16.37
N PHE A 43 -18.79 18.57 15.74
CA PHE A 43 -18.12 19.21 14.61
C PHE A 43 -16.68 19.76 14.84
N ASN A 44 -15.97 19.35 15.89
CA ASN A 44 -14.65 19.92 16.24
C ASN A 44 -13.43 19.03 15.94
N ASN A 45 -13.60 17.85 15.34
CA ASN A 45 -12.51 16.87 15.17
C ASN A 45 -11.80 16.86 13.80
N LEU A 46 -12.05 17.83 12.90
CA LEU A 46 -11.52 17.76 11.52
C LEU A 46 -10.04 18.13 11.39
N GLN A 47 -9.50 18.98 12.27
CA GLN A 47 -8.07 19.34 12.22
C GLN A 47 -7.18 18.32 12.94
N GLN A 48 -7.65 17.72 14.04
CA GLN A 48 -6.89 16.73 14.80
C GLN A 48 -6.87 15.34 14.13
N LEU A 49 -7.88 15.00 13.33
CA LEU A 49 -7.91 13.74 12.56
C LEU A 49 -6.88 13.73 11.41
N ASN A 50 -6.39 14.90 10.99
CA ASN A 50 -5.47 15.05 9.88
C ASN A 50 -4.00 14.78 10.28
N GLU A 51 -3.64 14.92 11.56
CA GLU A 51 -2.28 14.58 12.05
C GLU A 51 -2.03 13.07 12.10
N PHE A 52 -3.08 12.26 12.21
CA PHE A 52 -2.93 10.79 12.29
C PHE A 52 -3.01 10.08 10.93
N ARG A 53 -3.49 10.77 9.88
CA ARG A 53 -3.62 10.19 8.53
C ARG A 53 -2.38 10.49 7.70
N HIS A 54 -1.45 9.55 7.73
CA HIS A 54 -0.31 9.57 6.83
C HIS A 54 -0.78 9.19 5.42
N HIS A 55 -0.04 9.67 4.43
CA HIS A 55 -0.35 9.41 3.04
C HIS A 55 0.50 8.27 2.48
N LEU A 56 -0.09 7.53 1.54
CA LEU A 56 0.58 6.47 0.79
C LEU A 56 0.53 6.83 -0.69
N ARG A 57 1.70 6.96 -1.33
CA ARG A 57 1.80 7.19 -2.78
C ARG A 57 1.94 5.85 -3.48
N ILE A 58 0.95 5.49 -4.30
CA ILE A 58 0.88 4.22 -5.00
C ILE A 58 0.95 4.47 -6.49
N TYR A 59 1.95 3.90 -7.14
CA TYR A 59 2.13 4.02 -8.58
C TYR A 59 1.18 3.09 -9.31
N THR A 60 0.46 3.63 -10.29
CA THR A 60 -0.65 2.94 -10.97
C THR A 60 -0.40 2.75 -12.46
N ASN A 61 0.74 3.20 -12.97
CA ASN A 61 1.09 3.18 -14.38
C ASN A 61 1.07 1.77 -15.00
N LYS A 62 1.30 0.72 -14.20
CA LYS A 62 1.19 -0.68 -14.67
C LYS A 62 -0.23 -1.14 -14.94
N VAL A 63 -1.23 -0.49 -14.34
CA VAL A 63 -2.66 -0.81 -14.50
C VAL A 63 -3.36 0.21 -15.39
N ARG A 64 -3.02 1.49 -15.23
CA ARG A 64 -3.58 2.60 -15.99
C ARG A 64 -2.44 3.53 -16.44
N PRO A 65 -1.99 3.46 -17.71
CA PRO A 65 -0.81 4.18 -18.18
C PRO A 65 -0.96 5.70 -18.10
N ASP A 66 -2.19 6.22 -18.19
CA ASP A 66 -2.49 7.67 -18.08
C ASP A 66 -2.33 8.22 -16.65
N THR A 67 -2.05 7.38 -15.65
CA THR A 67 -1.93 7.80 -14.26
C THR A 67 -0.67 7.23 -13.64
N ASP A 68 0.29 8.11 -13.40
CA ASP A 68 1.56 7.73 -12.77
C ASP A 68 1.37 7.19 -11.35
N TYR A 69 0.62 7.93 -10.53
CA TYR A 69 0.36 7.57 -9.14
C TYR A 69 -0.96 8.13 -8.62
N LYS A 70 -1.44 7.50 -7.54
CA LYS A 70 -2.50 8.03 -6.66
C LYS A 70 -1.98 8.12 -5.23
N THR A 71 -2.34 9.21 -4.57
CA THR A 71 -2.08 9.40 -3.13
C THR A 71 -3.35 9.05 -2.36
N LEU A 72 -3.23 8.17 -1.37
CA LEU A 72 -4.31 7.82 -0.47
C LEU A 72 -4.00 8.31 0.94
N TYR A 73 -5.02 8.83 1.63
CA TYR A 73 -4.97 9.13 3.07
C TYR A 73 -5.68 7.99 3.79
N ILE A 74 -4.92 7.18 4.50
CA ILE A 74 -5.39 5.93 5.12
C ILE A 74 -4.90 5.83 6.56
N SER A 75 -5.48 4.91 7.31
CA SER A 75 -5.03 4.58 8.67
C SER A 75 -3.95 3.50 8.63
N GLN A 76 -3.23 3.33 9.74
CA GLN A 76 -2.13 2.35 9.83
C GLN A 76 -2.62 0.91 9.72
N ASN A 77 -3.87 0.65 10.10
CA ASN A 77 -4.53 -0.66 10.01
C ASN A 77 -5.20 -0.91 8.65
N THR A 78 -5.14 0.03 7.70
CA THR A 78 -5.71 -0.22 6.37
C THR A 78 -4.86 -1.27 5.66
N THR A 79 -5.51 -2.38 5.32
CA THR A 79 -4.88 -3.54 4.72
C THR A 79 -4.61 -3.35 3.23
N THR A 80 -3.71 -4.16 2.68
CA THR A 80 -3.45 -4.23 1.23
C THR A 80 -4.74 -4.44 0.43
N ASN A 81 -5.60 -5.38 0.84
CA ASN A 81 -6.86 -5.68 0.14
C ASN A 81 -7.82 -4.48 0.12
N GLU A 82 -7.92 -3.75 1.24
CA GLU A 82 -8.73 -2.53 1.30
C GLU A 82 -8.17 -1.44 0.39
N ILE A 83 -6.85 -1.26 0.36
CA ILE A 83 -6.18 -0.31 -0.55
C ILE A 83 -6.45 -0.66 -2.00
N ILE A 84 -6.29 -1.93 -2.39
CA ILE A 84 -6.56 -2.40 -3.76
C ILE A 84 -8.02 -2.10 -4.12
N ARG A 85 -8.97 -2.48 -3.26
CA ARG A 85 -10.39 -2.20 -3.45
C ARG A 85 -10.66 -0.71 -3.67
N LEU A 86 -10.12 0.16 -2.81
CA LEU A 86 -10.27 1.61 -2.92
C LEU A 86 -9.68 2.16 -4.22
N LEU A 87 -8.49 1.70 -4.61
CA LEU A 87 -7.88 2.14 -5.86
C LEU A 87 -8.70 1.69 -7.08
N VAL A 88 -9.03 0.41 -7.16
CA VAL A 88 -9.71 -0.18 -8.32
C VAL A 88 -11.11 0.40 -8.47
N TRP A 89 -11.93 0.41 -7.41
CA TRP A 89 -13.33 0.83 -7.50
C TRP A 89 -13.50 2.34 -7.52
N GLU A 90 -12.81 3.08 -6.65
CA GLU A 90 -13.07 4.51 -6.43
C GLU A 90 -12.16 5.43 -7.25
N LYS A 91 -10.87 5.10 -7.36
CA LYS A 91 -9.87 6.00 -7.95
C LYS A 91 -9.59 5.73 -9.42
N LEU A 92 -9.58 4.46 -9.82
CA LEU A 92 -9.30 4.01 -11.19
C LEU A 92 -10.58 3.69 -11.97
N ARG A 93 -11.71 3.50 -11.29
CA ARG A 93 -13.03 3.19 -11.87
C ARG A 93 -13.06 1.91 -12.70
N LEU A 94 -12.38 0.87 -12.22
CA LEU A 94 -12.28 -0.46 -12.83
C LEU A 94 -13.22 -1.46 -12.13
N GLN A 95 -14.45 -1.05 -11.83
CA GLN A 95 -15.39 -1.77 -10.95
C GLN A 95 -15.79 -3.17 -11.46
N LEU A 96 -15.74 -3.40 -12.77
CA LEU A 96 -16.08 -4.68 -13.40
C LEU A 96 -14.92 -5.69 -13.41
N ARG A 97 -13.72 -5.29 -12.95
CA ARG A 97 -12.57 -6.19 -12.89
C ARG A 97 -12.59 -6.96 -11.56
N ASP A 98 -12.26 -8.25 -11.63
CA ASP A 98 -12.08 -9.07 -10.44
C ASP A 98 -10.89 -8.54 -9.61
N LEU A 99 -11.13 -8.28 -8.32
CA LEU A 99 -10.11 -7.78 -7.39
C LEU A 99 -8.97 -8.78 -7.18
N ASN A 100 -9.21 -10.08 -7.38
CA ASN A 100 -8.19 -11.12 -7.25
C ASN A 100 -7.10 -11.03 -8.34
N LEU A 101 -7.36 -10.28 -9.42
CA LEU A 101 -6.36 -10.01 -10.45
C LEU A 101 -5.38 -8.92 -10.05
N PHE A 102 -5.67 -8.15 -8.99
CA PHE A 102 -4.83 -7.04 -8.57
C PHE A 102 -3.98 -7.42 -7.38
N TYR A 103 -2.79 -6.86 -7.33
CA TYR A 103 -1.84 -7.05 -6.25
C TYR A 103 -1.05 -5.78 -6.00
N LEU A 104 -0.52 -5.64 -4.78
CA LEU A 104 0.29 -4.49 -4.40
C LEU A 104 1.73 -4.94 -4.21
N LEU A 105 2.66 -4.27 -4.88
CA LEU A 105 4.08 -4.48 -4.72
C LEU A 105 4.68 -3.37 -3.85
N MET A 106 5.68 -3.70 -3.04
CA MET A 106 6.57 -2.77 -2.37
C MET A 106 7.98 -2.93 -2.94
N GLU A 107 8.50 -1.87 -3.55
CA GLU A 107 9.92 -1.75 -3.91
C GLU A 107 10.66 -1.08 -2.76
N ILE A 108 11.65 -1.76 -2.18
CA ILE A 108 12.55 -1.26 -1.15
C ILE A 108 13.93 -1.04 -1.79
N ARG A 109 14.46 0.16 -1.61
CA ARG A 109 15.82 0.52 -2.02
C ARG A 109 16.73 0.43 -0.82
N THR A 110 17.84 -0.29 -0.98
CA THR A 110 18.89 -0.34 0.04
C THR A 110 20.20 0.11 -0.57
N SER A 111 20.96 0.88 0.19
CA SER A 111 22.29 1.34 -0.19
C SER A 111 23.31 0.52 0.59
N THR A 112 24.16 -0.23 -0.11
CA THR A 112 25.28 -0.97 0.48
C THR A 112 26.59 -0.45 -0.10
N ARG A 113 27.71 -0.65 0.60
CA ARG A 113 29.05 -0.44 0.04
C ARG A 113 29.61 -1.78 -0.42
N ASN A 114 30.16 -1.80 -1.63
CA ASN A 114 30.88 -2.97 -2.12
C ASN A 114 32.31 -3.03 -1.54
N SER A 115 33.05 -4.08 -1.89
CA SER A 115 34.43 -4.31 -1.41
C SER A 115 35.43 -3.21 -1.79
N VAL A 116 35.11 -2.39 -2.81
CA VAL A 116 35.93 -1.26 -3.26
C VAL A 116 35.42 0.10 -2.75
N GLY A 117 34.47 0.10 -1.81
CA GLY A 117 33.96 1.31 -1.13
C GLY A 117 32.90 2.11 -1.90
N LEU A 118 32.51 1.68 -3.10
CA LEU A 118 31.48 2.31 -3.93
C LEU A 118 30.08 1.96 -3.41
N VAL A 119 29.17 2.93 -3.50
CA VAL A 119 27.76 2.77 -3.09
C VAL A 119 26.99 2.05 -4.20
N GLU A 120 26.41 0.90 -3.85
CA GLU A 120 25.54 0.10 -4.69
C GLU A 120 24.09 0.23 -4.19
N ILE A 121 23.17 0.62 -5.07
CA ILE A 121 21.74 0.67 -4.76
C ILE A 121 21.07 -0.61 -5.23
N ARG A 122 20.56 -1.40 -4.29
CA ARG A 122 19.77 -2.60 -4.57
C ARG A 122 18.29 -2.27 -4.52
N ARG A 123 17.54 -2.86 -5.45
CA ARG A 123 16.07 -2.77 -5.51
C ARG A 123 15.52 -4.14 -5.21
N ASN A 124 14.75 -4.26 -4.14
CA ASN A 124 14.03 -5.48 -3.79
C ASN A 124 12.54 -5.21 -3.99
N ILE A 125 11.88 -6.03 -4.79
CA ILE A 125 10.43 -5.91 -5.04
C ILE A 125 9.76 -7.09 -4.37
N ILE A 126 8.78 -6.80 -3.52
CA ILE A 126 8.05 -7.79 -2.74
C ILE A 126 6.56 -7.59 -3.01
N GLN A 127 5.84 -8.67 -3.32
CA GLN A 127 4.38 -8.65 -3.35
C GLN A 127 3.86 -8.71 -1.91
N LEU A 128 2.99 -7.77 -1.56
CA LEU A 128 2.39 -7.72 -0.24
C LEU A 128 1.22 -8.69 -0.15
N ASP A 129 1.09 -9.35 1.00
CA ASP A 129 -0.08 -10.16 1.31
C ASP A 129 -1.31 -9.26 1.49
N GLY A 130 -2.50 -9.84 1.25
CA GLY A 130 -3.76 -9.12 1.34
C GLY A 130 -4.05 -8.51 2.72
N ASN A 131 -3.47 -9.08 3.78
CA ASN A 131 -3.61 -8.66 5.17
C ASN A 131 -2.45 -7.79 5.67
N SER A 132 -1.43 -7.51 4.85
CA SER A 132 -0.35 -6.60 5.24
C SER A 132 -0.88 -5.18 5.42
N ASN A 133 -0.17 -4.36 6.21
CA ASN A 133 -0.48 -2.96 6.49
C ASN A 133 0.53 -2.03 5.77
N PRO A 134 0.26 -1.57 4.54
CA PRO A 134 1.30 -0.88 3.75
C PRO A 134 1.76 0.44 4.34
N LEU A 135 0.89 1.14 5.06
CA LEU A 135 1.28 2.39 5.72
C LEU A 135 2.24 2.15 6.89
N GLU A 136 2.04 1.07 7.65
CA GLU A 136 2.97 0.65 8.70
C GLU A 136 4.32 0.25 8.11
N LEU A 137 4.30 -0.54 7.03
CA LEU A 137 5.50 -0.93 6.29
C LEU A 137 6.28 0.28 5.74
N GLN A 138 5.59 1.32 5.27
CA GLN A 138 6.23 2.57 4.83
C GLN A 138 7.01 3.24 5.97
N LYS A 139 6.46 3.26 7.20
CA LYS A 139 7.08 3.90 8.36
C LYS A 139 8.34 3.17 8.85
N CYS A 140 8.44 1.88 8.59
CA CYS A 140 9.63 1.09 8.89
C CYS A 140 10.81 1.40 7.96
N GLN A 141 10.62 2.21 6.91
CA GLN A 141 11.65 2.53 5.92
C GLN A 141 12.08 3.99 6.03
N PRO A 142 13.36 4.31 5.75
CA PRO A 142 13.77 5.69 5.56
C PRO A 142 12.94 6.37 4.45
N GLU A 143 12.77 7.68 4.57
CA GLU A 143 12.00 8.46 3.61
C GLU A 143 12.57 8.29 2.19
N GLY A 144 11.69 8.09 1.21
CA GLY A 144 12.06 7.89 -0.20
C GLY A 144 12.66 6.51 -0.55
N MET A 145 12.90 5.64 0.43
CA MET A 145 13.48 4.31 0.20
C MET A 145 12.44 3.22 -0.04
N SER A 146 11.16 3.52 0.13
CA SER A 146 10.06 2.63 -0.23
C SER A 146 9.18 3.22 -1.32
N ARG A 147 8.65 2.35 -2.17
CA ARG A 147 7.73 2.70 -3.26
C ARG A 147 6.66 1.61 -3.40
N PHE A 148 5.40 2.01 -3.44
CA PHE A 148 4.28 1.09 -3.62
C PHE A 148 3.77 1.13 -5.07
N ILE A 149 3.46 -0.03 -5.65
CA ILE A 149 3.08 -0.16 -7.05
C ILE A 149 1.87 -1.09 -7.14
N LEU A 150 0.77 -0.62 -7.74
CA LEU A 150 -0.37 -1.44 -8.08
C LEU A 150 -0.07 -2.23 -9.36
N GLY A 151 -0.22 -3.54 -9.30
CA GLY A 151 -0.14 -4.45 -10.44
C GLY A 151 -1.47 -5.11 -10.75
N MET A 152 -1.58 -5.67 -11.94
CA MET A 152 -2.69 -6.50 -12.38
C MET A 152 -2.13 -7.69 -13.17
N GLU A 153 -2.61 -8.89 -12.86
CA GLU A 153 -2.31 -10.10 -13.61
C GLU A 153 -3.15 -10.12 -14.88
N ASN A 154 -2.49 -10.04 -16.03
CA ASN A 154 -3.16 -9.95 -17.32
C ASN A 154 -3.37 -11.32 -17.96
N ASN A 155 -2.69 -12.35 -17.46
CA ASN A 155 -2.71 -13.71 -18.02
C ASN A 155 -3.54 -14.69 -17.17
N ALA A 156 -4.41 -14.18 -16.29
CA ALA A 156 -5.24 -15.02 -15.45
C ALA A 156 -6.25 -15.81 -16.28
N ILE A 157 -6.41 -17.10 -15.94
CA ILE A 157 -7.37 -17.99 -16.56
C ILE A 157 -8.63 -18.01 -15.71
N LEU A 158 -9.79 -17.81 -16.35
CA LEU A 158 -11.08 -18.00 -15.69
C LEU A 158 -11.28 -19.48 -15.39
N VAL A 159 -11.25 -19.85 -14.11
CA VAL A 159 -11.58 -21.21 -13.66
C VAL A 159 -13.05 -21.25 -13.28
N ARG A 160 -13.82 -22.13 -13.91
CA ARG A 160 -15.21 -22.41 -13.52
C ARG A 160 -15.20 -23.53 -12.49
N VAL A 161 -15.70 -23.24 -11.29
CA VAL A 161 -15.87 -24.24 -10.24
C VAL A 161 -17.24 -24.87 -10.39
N HIS A 162 -17.29 -26.19 -10.46
CA HIS A 162 -18.52 -26.97 -10.38
C HIS A 162 -18.67 -27.45 -8.94
N ASP A 163 -19.72 -27.00 -8.25
CA ASP A 163 -20.02 -27.28 -6.84
C ASP A 163 -21.01 -28.44 -6.65
N GLY A 164 -21.35 -29.15 -7.73
CA GLY A 164 -22.36 -30.21 -7.73
C GLY A 164 -22.09 -31.36 -6.75
N GLU A 165 -20.85 -31.55 -6.30
CA GLU A 165 -20.50 -32.55 -5.28
C GLU A 165 -20.47 -31.98 -3.85
N ILE A 166 -20.44 -30.66 -3.69
CA ILE A 166 -20.37 -29.95 -2.39
C ILE A 166 -21.79 -29.64 -1.87
N CYS A 167 -22.74 -29.36 -2.78
CA CYS A 167 -24.15 -29.21 -2.46
C CYS A 167 -25.02 -30.12 -3.36
N PRO A 168 -25.22 -31.40 -2.98
CA PRO A 168 -26.07 -32.34 -3.74
C PRO A 168 -27.53 -31.90 -3.90
N GLN A 169 -27.98 -30.89 -3.14
CA GLN A 169 -29.35 -30.36 -3.17
C GLN A 169 -29.53 -29.13 -4.08
N ALA A 170 -28.46 -28.63 -4.72
CA ALA A 170 -28.53 -27.45 -5.59
C ALA A 170 -28.94 -27.77 -7.04
N ILE A 171 -29.31 -29.03 -7.33
CA ILE A 171 -29.95 -29.40 -8.59
C ILE A 171 -31.41 -28.93 -8.50
N PHE A 172 -31.68 -27.74 -9.02
CA PHE A 172 -33.04 -27.30 -9.29
C PHE A 172 -33.51 -27.89 -10.62
N ASP A 173 -34.72 -28.47 -10.61
CA ASP A 173 -35.46 -29.00 -11.75
C ASP A 173 -35.67 -27.98 -12.89
#